data_AF-A0A9D9CIN8-F1
#
_entry.id   AF-A0A9D9CIN8-F1
#
_cell.length_a   1.000
_cell.length_b   1.000
_cell.length_c   1.000
_cell.angle_alpha   90.00
_cell.angle_beta   90.00
_cell.angle_gamma   90.00
#
_symmetry.space_group_name_H-M   'P 1'
#
loop_
_entity.id
_entity.type
_entity.pdbx_description
1 polymer ?
#
loop_
_entity_poly.entity_id
_entity_poly.type
_entity_poly.pdbx_seq_one_letter_code
_entity_poly.pdbx_strand_id
1 'polypeptide(L)'
;MKRDFGMKNRIVSIFSLLLWNICVIVTSAQTPYDSFAPETSRPMLTSEALSREKCAQDFSSDTTLLVAMIDTQQERILLVDMSDGSIVAYAPLTDNKSHWLSPDPLQDKYPEISPYAYCHWNPMKYVDPDGRDWYDPGDGSIAWTDYKSQQAMDEAKLTGKYLGEAVLVFYGYRDERFGTIQGEGKYLGGDNAKLANVTLFGPQGADDVTTGLHGFTMTSDYKKYGAIDDGIWPANYDSRGKSGKIKSHWTLNCRGLIPTYDYRPNMSPYAGNLKGTMYKNGIFIHSTLYPNNRVGATTSTGCLLLDWNSMQTFNTKMFGVQHFSVQVIRH
;
A
#
# COMPACT_ATOMS: atom_id res chain seq x y z
N MET A 1 -9.57 97.92 18.30
CA MET A 1 -8.19 97.39 18.42
C MET A 1 -8.16 96.02 17.75
N LYS A 2 -7.39 95.87 16.65
CA LYS A 2 -6.87 94.63 16.00
C LYS A 2 -7.89 93.50 15.71
N ARG A 3 -8.28 93.26 14.44
CA ARG A 3 -7.62 92.51 13.33
C ARG A 3 -8.19 91.10 13.17
N ASP A 4 -8.66 90.87 11.95
CA ASP A 4 -8.46 89.70 11.08
C ASP A 4 -9.14 88.34 11.33
N PHE A 5 -9.96 88.01 10.32
CA PHE A 5 -9.89 86.83 9.46
C PHE A 5 -9.94 85.43 10.09
N GLY A 6 -11.12 84.83 9.95
CA GLY A 6 -11.28 83.60 9.16
C GLY A 6 -10.51 82.37 9.62
N MET A 7 -11.18 81.54 10.42
CA MET A 7 -10.82 80.14 10.58
C MET A 7 -12.09 79.31 10.38
N LYS A 8 -12.38 78.94 9.12
CA LYS A 8 -11.98 77.66 8.52
C LYS A 8 -12.35 76.47 9.41
N ASN A 9 -13.34 75.74 8.92
CA ASN A 9 -13.54 74.30 9.07
C ASN A 9 -13.68 73.74 10.48
N ARG A 10 -14.89 73.76 11.03
CA ARG A 10 -15.43 72.62 11.79
C ARG A 10 -16.95 72.59 11.59
N ILE A 11 -17.50 71.38 11.40
CA ILE A 11 -18.93 71.06 11.30
C ILE A 11 -19.52 71.22 9.89
N VAL A 12 -19.16 70.30 8.99
CA VAL A 12 -20.15 69.72 8.08
C VAL A 12 -20.59 68.41 8.73
N SER A 13 -21.66 68.51 9.52
CA SER A 13 -22.49 67.37 9.88
C SER A 13 -23.22 66.92 8.62
N ILE A 14 -23.06 65.64 8.29
CA ILE A 14 -24.13 64.78 7.76
C ILE A 14 -24.69 65.23 6.40
N PHE A 15 -23.88 65.26 5.34
CA PHE A 15 -24.35 65.10 3.95
C PHE A 15 -23.18 64.68 3.05
N SER A 16 -22.64 63.49 3.31
CA SER A 16 -21.88 62.65 2.36
C SER A 16 -21.53 61.31 3.06
N LEU A 17 -22.53 60.70 3.68
CA LEU A 17 -22.38 59.41 4.36
C LEU A 17 -22.49 58.22 3.40
N LEU A 18 -22.27 58.44 2.10
CA LEU A 18 -22.38 57.37 1.12
C LEU A 18 -21.60 57.68 -0.16
N LEU A 19 -20.32 58.02 -0.08
CA LEU A 19 -19.37 57.99 -1.24
C LEU A 19 -17.96 58.47 -0.84
N TRP A 20 -17.30 57.79 0.10
CA TRP A 20 -15.84 57.67 0.12
C TRP A 20 -15.40 56.78 1.28
N ASN A 21 -15.30 55.49 0.99
CA ASN A 21 -14.29 54.54 1.46
C ASN A 21 -14.63 53.17 0.88
N ILE A 22 -14.75 53.11 -0.45
CA ILE A 22 -14.50 51.88 -1.18
C ILE A 22 -13.07 52.02 -1.68
N CYS A 23 -12.11 51.82 -0.78
CA CYS A 23 -10.79 51.40 -1.22
C CYS A 23 -10.97 49.91 -1.53
N VAL A 24 -11.22 49.58 -2.80
CA VAL A 24 -11.14 48.20 -3.27
C VAL A 24 -9.67 47.80 -3.11
N ILE A 25 -9.32 47.11 -2.02
CA ILE A 25 -8.10 46.33 -2.00
C ILE A 25 -8.42 45.08 -2.81
N VAL A 26 -8.10 45.12 -4.11
CA VAL A 26 -7.99 43.93 -4.95
C VAL A 26 -6.67 43.26 -4.55
N THR A 27 -6.72 42.16 -3.80
CA THR A 27 -5.56 41.26 -3.69
C THR A 27 -5.60 40.28 -4.86
N SER A 28 -4.64 40.42 -5.78
CA SER A 28 -4.42 39.48 -6.89
C SER A 28 -3.72 38.23 -6.38
N ALA A 29 -4.35 37.06 -6.53
CA ALA A 29 -3.66 35.77 -6.45
C ALA A 29 -3.09 35.46 -7.85
N GLN A 30 -1.80 35.10 -7.93
CA GLN A 30 -1.18 34.64 -9.17
C GLN A 30 -1.72 33.24 -9.51
N THR A 31 -2.21 33.08 -10.73
CA THR A 31 -2.43 31.74 -11.30
C THR A 31 -1.14 31.26 -11.98
N PRO A 32 -0.96 29.95 -12.24
CA PRO A 32 0.21 29.44 -12.97
C PRO A 32 0.31 29.96 -14.42
N TYR A 33 -0.69 30.70 -14.91
CA TYR A 33 -0.80 31.23 -16.27
C TYR A 33 -0.62 32.75 -16.38
N ASP A 34 -0.32 33.45 -15.27
CA ASP A 34 -0.07 34.90 -15.28
C ASP A 34 1.17 35.30 -16.12
N SER A 35 2.02 34.33 -16.48
CA SER A 35 3.14 34.49 -17.42
C SER A 35 2.72 34.54 -18.90
N PHE A 36 1.47 34.22 -19.24
CA PHE A 36 1.01 34.07 -20.63
C PHE A 36 -0.11 35.02 -21.08
N ALA A 37 -0.77 35.79 -20.19
CA ALA A 37 -1.73 36.83 -20.58
C ALA A 37 -1.97 37.89 -19.46
N PRO A 38 -1.25 39.02 -19.45
CA PRO A 38 -1.25 39.98 -18.33
C PRO A 38 -2.51 40.87 -18.19
N GLU A 39 -3.51 40.76 -19.06
CA GLU A 39 -4.58 41.78 -19.20
C GLU A 39 -5.91 41.45 -18.50
N THR A 40 -6.01 40.30 -17.81
CA THR A 40 -7.28 39.86 -17.19
C THR A 40 -7.08 39.22 -15.82
N SER A 41 -6.87 40.02 -14.77
CA SER A 41 -6.86 39.56 -13.38
C SER A 41 -8.09 40.08 -12.60
N ARG A 42 -8.81 39.18 -11.91
CA ARG A 42 -9.88 39.47 -10.93
C ARG A 42 -9.66 38.62 -9.66
N PRO A 43 -10.04 39.06 -8.44
CA PRO A 43 -9.57 38.48 -7.17
C PRO A 43 -10.55 37.47 -6.51
N MET A 44 -10.05 36.58 -5.63
CA MET A 44 -10.84 36.00 -4.51
C MET A 44 -9.99 35.48 -3.31
N LEU A 45 -10.58 35.58 -2.10
CA LEU A 45 -10.08 35.45 -0.70
C LEU A 45 -9.79 34.01 -0.19
N THR A 46 -8.67 33.71 0.51
CA THR A 46 -8.19 33.78 1.94
C THR A 46 -8.41 32.55 2.84
N SER A 47 -7.35 32.30 3.62
CA SER A 47 -7.03 31.23 4.57
C SER A 47 -7.97 31.12 5.77
N GLU A 48 -8.63 29.97 5.92
CA GLU A 48 -9.06 29.39 7.20
C GLU A 48 -9.67 28.00 6.90
N ALA A 49 -8.86 26.95 6.97
CA ALA A 49 -9.22 25.53 7.18
C ALA A 49 -8.18 24.63 6.53
N LEU A 50 -7.11 24.30 7.24
CA LEU A 50 -6.45 23.00 7.17
C LEU A 50 -5.52 22.89 8.37
N SER A 51 -6.16 22.93 9.54
CA SER A 51 -5.64 22.22 10.69
C SER A 51 -5.93 20.73 10.49
N ARG A 52 -4.98 19.91 10.94
CA ARG A 52 -5.06 18.48 11.28
C ARG A 52 -4.43 17.48 10.30
N GLU A 53 -3.24 17.07 10.75
CA GLU A 53 -2.77 15.68 10.87
C GLU A 53 -2.26 14.97 9.62
N LYS A 54 -0.93 14.76 9.57
CA LYS A 54 -0.37 13.41 9.51
C LYS A 54 0.99 13.34 10.19
N CYS A 55 1.02 12.55 11.25
CA CYS A 55 2.16 12.16 12.08
C CYS A 55 3.03 11.14 11.32
N ALA A 56 4.34 11.33 11.31
CA ALA A 56 5.33 10.28 11.02
C ALA A 56 6.17 10.08 12.30
N GLN A 57 6.33 8.83 12.73
CA GLN A 57 7.09 8.46 13.94
C GLN A 57 8.36 7.68 13.57
N ASP A 58 9.35 7.84 14.44
CA ASP A 58 10.80 7.89 14.22
C ASP A 58 11.55 6.54 14.28
N PHE A 59 12.76 6.48 13.70
CA PHE A 59 13.70 5.37 13.81
C PHE A 59 15.05 5.81 14.44
N SER A 60 15.30 5.26 15.63
CA SER A 60 16.60 5.08 16.31
C SER A 60 17.05 6.14 17.34
N SER A 61 18.03 5.73 18.16
CA SER A 61 18.09 5.90 19.61
C SER A 61 18.83 7.14 20.15
N ASP A 62 18.79 8.27 19.44
CA ASP A 62 19.26 9.55 19.97
C ASP A 62 18.13 10.58 19.79
N THR A 63 17.65 11.14 20.90
CA THR A 63 16.43 11.97 20.99
C THR A 63 16.58 13.31 20.26
N THR A 64 16.40 13.29 18.94
CA THR A 64 16.14 14.49 18.14
C THR A 64 14.84 14.27 17.37
N LEU A 65 13.76 14.91 17.79
CA LEU A 65 12.48 14.83 17.09
C LEU A 65 12.57 15.66 15.81
N LEU A 66 12.61 15.02 14.64
CA LEU A 66 12.61 15.71 13.36
C LEU A 66 11.21 15.73 12.74
N VAL A 67 10.83 16.86 12.14
CA VAL A 67 9.61 16.99 11.34
C VAL A 67 9.95 17.44 9.92
N ALA A 68 9.36 16.79 8.92
CA ALA A 68 9.44 17.23 7.54
C ALA A 68 8.38 18.30 7.27
N MET A 69 8.80 19.48 6.83
CA MET A 69 7.93 20.58 6.42
C MET A 69 8.08 20.84 4.92
N ILE A 70 6.98 21.19 4.26
CA ILE A 70 7.00 21.56 2.83
C ILE A 70 6.93 23.09 2.75
N ASP A 71 8.00 23.70 2.24
CA ASP A 71 8.07 25.13 1.92
C ASP A 71 7.59 25.32 0.48
N THR A 72 6.32 25.70 0.34
CA THR A 72 5.67 25.89 -0.95
C THR A 72 6.06 27.21 -1.63
N GLN A 73 6.70 28.15 -0.93
CA GLN A 73 7.16 29.40 -1.54
C GLN A 73 8.53 29.23 -2.19
N GLN A 74 9.39 28.39 -1.61
CA GLN A 74 10.74 28.13 -2.10
C GLN A 74 10.88 26.73 -2.73
N GLU A 75 9.76 26.05 -2.96
CA GLU A 75 9.66 24.72 -3.57
C GLU A 75 10.67 23.71 -3.02
N ARG A 76 10.63 23.47 -1.71
CA ARG A 76 11.58 22.56 -1.05
C ARG A 76 10.96 21.84 0.14
N ILE A 77 11.49 20.66 0.44
CA ILE A 77 11.23 19.95 1.70
C ILE A 77 12.32 20.34 2.68
N LEU A 78 11.93 20.67 3.91
CA LEU A 78 12.80 20.99 5.03
C LEU A 78 12.70 19.88 6.07
N LEU A 79 13.84 19.42 6.59
CA LEU A 79 13.88 18.65 7.83
C LEU A 79 14.16 19.63 8.98
N VAL A 80 13.25 19.70 9.94
CA VAL A 80 13.30 20.66 11.05
C VAL A 80 13.41 19.90 12.38
N ASP A 81 14.36 20.30 13.21
CA ASP A 81 14.47 19.83 14.60
C ASP A 81 13.36 20.47 15.43
N MET A 82 12.52 19.66 16.06
CA MET A 82 11.41 20.14 16.88
C MET A 82 11.84 20.62 18.27
N SER A 83 13.09 20.38 18.69
CA SER A 83 13.60 20.85 19.98
C SER A 83 13.89 22.35 19.98
N ASP A 84 14.36 22.90 18.85
CA ASP A 84 14.73 24.31 18.71
C ASP A 84 14.22 25.01 17.43
N GLY A 85 13.58 24.28 16.53
CA GLY A 85 13.04 24.80 15.26
C GLY A 85 14.09 24.98 14.16
N SER A 86 15.31 24.47 14.35
CA SER A 86 16.39 24.62 13.37
C SER A 86 16.19 23.71 12.14
N ILE A 87 16.58 24.20 10.97
CA ILE A 87 16.57 23.41 9.72
C ILE A 87 17.84 22.55 9.69
N VAL A 88 17.66 21.23 9.73
CA VAL A 88 18.74 20.23 9.71
C VAL A 88 19.16 19.91 8.27
N ALA A 89 18.22 19.89 7.32
CA ALA A 89 18.51 19.68 5.90
C ALA A 89 17.36 20.21 5.01
N TYR A 90 17.64 20.39 3.71
CA TYR A 90 16.61 20.69 2.72
C TYR A 90 16.87 19.99 1.38
N ALA A 91 15.81 19.70 0.63
CA ALA A 91 15.86 19.18 -0.72
C ALA A 91 14.89 19.95 -1.63
N PRO A 92 15.31 20.38 -2.84
CA PRO A 92 14.41 21.06 -3.78
C PRO A 92 13.34 20.09 -4.32
N LEU A 93 12.14 20.61 -4.58
CA LEU A 93 11.01 19.88 -5.18
C LEU A 93 11.15 19.73 -6.71
N THR A 94 12.29 20.10 -7.29
CA THR A 94 12.45 20.29 -8.74
C THR A 94 12.80 19.03 -9.54
N ASP A 95 12.61 17.83 -9.00
CA ASP A 95 12.57 16.62 -9.86
C ASP A 95 11.19 16.61 -10.56
N ASN A 96 11.09 17.32 -11.69
CA ASN A 96 9.91 17.41 -12.56
C ASN A 96 9.60 16.05 -13.22
N LYS A 97 9.20 15.07 -12.41
CA LYS A 97 8.71 13.74 -12.82
C LYS A 97 7.20 13.59 -12.61
N SER A 98 6.46 14.69 -12.68
CA SER A 98 5.00 14.66 -12.53
C SER A 98 4.25 14.28 -13.82
N HIS A 99 4.95 14.10 -14.95
CA HIS A 99 4.36 13.73 -16.23
C HIS A 99 4.94 12.42 -16.77
N TRP A 100 4.14 11.71 -17.57
CA TRP A 100 4.59 10.54 -18.33
C TRP A 100 5.63 10.94 -19.39
N LEU A 101 6.65 10.10 -19.60
CA LEU A 101 7.71 10.34 -20.58
C LEU A 101 7.32 9.93 -22.02
N SER A 102 6.16 9.30 -22.17
CA SER A 102 5.60 8.80 -23.42
C SER A 102 4.09 9.10 -23.49
N PRO A 103 3.51 9.28 -24.69
CA PRO A 103 2.07 9.51 -24.86
C PRO A 103 1.22 8.35 -24.31
N ASP A 104 0.06 8.67 -23.74
CA ASP A 104 -0.98 7.71 -23.34
C ASP A 104 -1.47 6.87 -24.55
N PRO A 105 -1.41 5.53 -24.50
CA PRO A 105 -1.93 4.64 -25.56
C PRO A 105 -3.41 4.83 -25.89
N LEU A 106 -4.20 5.44 -25.00
CA LEU A 106 -5.63 5.72 -25.18
C LEU A 106 -5.94 7.16 -25.60
N GLN A 107 -4.92 7.95 -25.98
CA GLN A 107 -5.09 9.36 -26.38
C GLN A 107 -6.18 9.58 -27.44
N ASP A 108 -6.34 8.65 -28.39
CA ASP A 108 -7.31 8.78 -29.49
C ASP A 108 -8.77 8.69 -29.02
N LYS A 109 -9.00 8.11 -27.83
CA LYS A 109 -10.33 7.98 -27.23
C LYS A 109 -10.74 9.26 -26.49
N TYR A 110 -9.78 10.10 -26.11
CA TYR A 110 -9.99 11.31 -25.32
C TYR A 110 -9.16 12.49 -25.87
N PRO A 111 -9.44 12.95 -27.10
CA PRO A 111 -8.67 14.02 -27.76
C PRO A 111 -8.71 15.35 -26.99
N GLU A 112 -9.68 15.54 -26.10
CA GLU A 112 -9.81 16.69 -25.22
C GLU A 112 -8.84 16.70 -24.04
N ILE A 113 -8.13 15.59 -23.79
CA ILE A 113 -7.17 15.43 -22.70
C ILE A 113 -5.76 15.37 -23.29
N SER A 114 -4.81 16.08 -22.68
CA SER A 114 -3.40 15.94 -23.08
C SER A 114 -2.92 14.49 -22.88
N PRO A 115 -2.20 13.89 -23.85
CA PRO A 115 -1.68 12.52 -23.74
C PRO A 115 -0.60 12.35 -22.65
N TYR A 116 -0.27 13.42 -21.93
CA TYR A 116 0.70 13.45 -20.84
C TYR A 116 0.06 13.87 -19.50
N ALA A 117 -1.27 14.04 -19.44
CA ALA A 117 -1.97 14.53 -18.26
C ALA A 117 -2.04 13.45 -17.17
N TYR A 118 -1.36 13.67 -16.05
CA TYR A 118 -1.52 12.85 -14.85
C TYR A 118 -2.87 13.17 -14.16
N CYS A 119 -3.66 12.14 -13.84
CA CYS A 119 -4.92 12.25 -13.09
C CYS A 119 -5.94 13.25 -13.66
N HIS A 120 -6.01 13.44 -14.99
CA HIS A 120 -6.89 14.44 -15.61
C HIS A 120 -6.69 15.86 -15.02
N TRP A 121 -5.44 16.20 -14.68
CA TRP A 121 -5.04 17.45 -14.03
C TRP A 121 -5.64 17.67 -12.62
N ASN A 122 -6.19 16.64 -11.98
CA ASN A 122 -6.76 16.76 -10.64
C ASN A 122 -6.27 15.64 -9.70
N PRO A 123 -4.99 15.68 -9.29
CA PRO A 123 -4.39 14.68 -8.40
C PRO A 123 -4.95 14.69 -6.96
N MET A 124 -5.70 15.75 -6.61
CA MET A 124 -6.40 15.87 -5.32
C MET A 124 -7.69 15.05 -5.27
N LYS A 125 -8.34 14.86 -6.42
CA LYS A 125 -9.60 14.11 -6.57
C LYS A 125 -9.39 12.74 -7.22
N TYR A 126 -8.41 12.62 -8.10
CA TYR A 126 -8.11 11.42 -8.85
C TYR A 126 -6.66 11.01 -8.59
N VAL A 127 -6.44 9.73 -8.37
CA VAL A 127 -5.12 9.09 -8.46
C VAL A 127 -5.19 8.24 -9.73
N ASP A 128 -4.09 8.08 -10.46
CA ASP A 128 -3.96 7.19 -11.62
C ASP A 128 -3.06 6.00 -11.20
N PRO A 129 -3.65 4.92 -10.62
CA PRO A 129 -2.86 3.78 -10.14
C PRO A 129 -2.87 2.59 -11.10
N ASP A 130 -3.65 2.65 -12.20
CA ASP A 130 -4.53 1.58 -12.73
C ASP A 130 -5.59 1.01 -11.75
N GLY A 131 -5.70 1.61 -10.55
CA GLY A 131 -6.98 1.95 -9.91
C GLY A 131 -7.74 0.82 -9.24
N ARG A 132 -7.35 -0.41 -9.52
CA ARG A 132 -8.17 -1.59 -9.31
C ARG A 132 -7.45 -2.63 -8.48
N ASP A 133 -8.20 -3.42 -7.73
CA ASP A 133 -7.70 -4.48 -6.84
C ASP A 133 -8.58 -5.72 -6.94
N TRP A 134 -8.21 -6.77 -6.22
CA TRP A 134 -8.97 -8.00 -6.14
C TRP A 134 -9.99 -7.98 -4.99
N TYR A 135 -11.13 -8.61 -5.22
CA TYR A 135 -12.15 -8.90 -4.21
C TYR A 135 -12.76 -10.30 -4.40
N ASP A 136 -13.33 -10.84 -3.34
CA ASP A 136 -14.13 -12.06 -3.33
C ASP A 136 -15.63 -11.67 -3.39
N PRO A 137 -16.36 -11.99 -4.47
CA PRO A 137 -17.79 -11.69 -4.59
C PRO A 137 -18.67 -12.60 -3.72
N GLY A 138 -18.11 -13.64 -3.09
CA GLY A 138 -18.80 -14.54 -2.16
C GLY A 138 -19.21 -15.89 -2.77
N ASP A 139 -18.86 -16.16 -4.03
CA ASP A 139 -19.10 -17.44 -4.71
C ASP A 139 -17.84 -18.34 -4.78
N GLY A 140 -16.74 -17.89 -4.17
CA GLY A 140 -15.45 -18.57 -4.20
C GLY A 140 -14.57 -18.22 -5.42
N SER A 141 -15.03 -17.34 -6.31
CA SER A 141 -14.20 -16.75 -7.36
C SER A 141 -13.37 -15.56 -6.83
N ILE A 142 -12.42 -15.13 -7.64
CA ILE A 142 -11.63 -13.92 -7.39
C ILE A 142 -11.87 -12.99 -8.57
N ALA A 143 -12.36 -11.78 -8.28
CA ALA A 143 -12.75 -10.80 -9.28
C ALA A 143 -11.97 -9.50 -9.12
N TRP A 144 -11.79 -8.80 -10.23
CA TRP A 144 -11.12 -7.49 -10.28
C TRP A 144 -12.14 -6.38 -10.09
N THR A 145 -11.81 -5.35 -9.31
CA THR A 145 -12.70 -4.24 -8.98
C THR A 145 -11.98 -2.90 -9.08
N ASP A 146 -12.71 -1.84 -9.44
CA ASP A 146 -12.24 -0.44 -9.45
C ASP A 146 -12.09 0.17 -8.03
N TYR A 147 -12.20 -0.62 -6.96
CA TYR A 147 -12.22 -0.15 -5.57
C TYR A 147 -11.01 -0.64 -4.79
N LYS A 148 -10.39 0.26 -4.01
CA LYS A 148 -9.15 0.05 -3.25
C LYS A 148 -9.36 -0.21 -1.74
N SER A 149 -10.60 -0.40 -1.31
CA SER A 149 -10.91 -0.70 0.09
C SER A 149 -12.31 -1.28 0.24
N GLN A 150 -12.53 -1.97 1.36
CA GLN A 150 -13.88 -2.44 1.71
C GLN A 150 -14.87 -1.28 1.80
N GLN A 151 -14.47 -0.15 2.39
CA GLN A 151 -15.33 1.03 2.50
C GLN A 151 -15.77 1.55 1.12
N ALA A 152 -14.85 1.63 0.15
CA ALA A 152 -15.17 2.10 -1.20
C ALA A 152 -16.13 1.13 -1.93
N MET A 153 -15.96 -0.17 -1.73
CA MET A 153 -16.90 -1.18 -2.24
C MET A 153 -18.29 -1.03 -1.61
N ASP A 154 -18.35 -0.85 -0.28
CA ASP A 154 -19.60 -0.70 0.47
C ASP A 154 -20.35 0.57 0.04
N GLU A 155 -19.64 1.70 -0.13
CA GLU A 155 -20.19 2.96 -0.63
C GLU A 155 -20.75 2.82 -2.06
N ALA A 156 -20.07 2.03 -2.89
CA ALA A 156 -20.51 1.67 -4.23
C ALA A 156 -21.61 0.59 -4.25
N LYS A 157 -21.98 0.04 -3.09
CA LYS A 157 -22.93 -1.08 -2.93
C LYS A 157 -22.49 -2.35 -3.67
N LEU A 158 -21.18 -2.53 -3.84
CA LEU A 158 -20.61 -3.77 -4.34
C LEU A 158 -20.50 -4.76 -3.18
N THR A 159 -21.23 -5.88 -3.29
CA THR A 159 -21.19 -6.94 -2.29
C THR A 159 -19.95 -7.80 -2.47
N GLY A 160 -19.24 -8.09 -1.38
CA GLY A 160 -18.09 -8.96 -1.39
C GLY A 160 -17.06 -8.54 -0.34
N LYS A 161 -15.93 -9.24 -0.33
CA LYS A 161 -14.80 -8.95 0.57
C LYS A 161 -13.62 -8.45 -0.23
N TYR A 162 -13.14 -7.26 0.11
CA TYR A 162 -11.91 -6.71 -0.46
C TYR A 162 -10.69 -7.57 -0.07
N LEU A 163 -9.83 -7.89 -1.05
CA LEU A 163 -8.66 -8.76 -0.87
C LEU A 163 -7.32 -8.02 -1.06
N GLY A 164 -7.31 -6.91 -1.78
CA GLY A 164 -6.12 -6.08 -1.99
C GLY A 164 -5.49 -6.21 -3.37
N GLU A 165 -4.32 -5.60 -3.53
CA GLU A 165 -3.58 -5.49 -4.79
C GLU A 165 -3.23 -6.85 -5.40
N ALA A 166 -3.06 -7.88 -4.57
CA ALA A 166 -2.77 -9.23 -5.04
C ALA A 166 -3.44 -10.30 -4.17
N VAL A 167 -3.65 -11.47 -4.75
CA VAL A 167 -4.18 -12.65 -4.05
C VAL A 167 -3.39 -13.90 -4.44
N LEU A 168 -2.83 -14.59 -3.44
CA LEU A 168 -2.18 -15.88 -3.64
C LEU A 168 -3.09 -17.00 -3.14
N VAL A 169 -3.60 -17.83 -4.05
CA VAL A 169 -4.55 -18.91 -3.74
C VAL A 169 -3.85 -20.26 -3.80
N PHE A 170 -3.88 -21.00 -2.69
CA PHE A 170 -3.42 -22.37 -2.59
C PHE A 170 -4.61 -23.34 -2.63
N TYR A 171 -4.70 -24.10 -3.72
CA TYR A 171 -5.56 -25.26 -3.85
C TYR A 171 -4.79 -26.51 -3.40
N GLY A 172 -4.83 -26.75 -2.09
CA GLY A 172 -4.13 -27.84 -1.41
C GLY A 172 -4.97 -29.09 -1.19
N TYR A 173 -4.35 -30.06 -0.52
CA TYR A 173 -4.97 -31.32 -0.14
C TYR A 173 -4.64 -31.70 1.30
N ARG A 174 -5.57 -32.39 1.98
CA ARG A 174 -5.34 -32.87 3.36
C ARG A 174 -4.21 -33.93 3.46
N ASP A 175 -3.99 -34.70 2.40
CA ASP A 175 -2.97 -35.75 2.27
C ASP A 175 -1.77 -35.32 1.40
N GLU A 176 -1.52 -34.01 1.30
CA GLU A 176 -0.29 -33.48 0.70
C GLU A 176 0.95 -34.17 1.28
N ARG A 177 1.89 -34.51 0.41
CA ARG A 177 3.12 -35.21 0.78
C ARG A 177 4.25 -34.88 -0.17
N PHE A 178 5.46 -34.92 0.37
CA PHE A 178 6.66 -34.77 -0.42
C PHE A 178 6.94 -36.02 -1.25
N GLY A 179 7.55 -35.83 -2.42
CA GLY A 179 8.00 -36.92 -3.26
C GLY A 179 9.41 -37.38 -2.90
N THR A 180 9.83 -38.39 -3.67
CA THR A 180 11.19 -38.93 -3.63
C THR A 180 11.92 -38.69 -4.95
N ILE A 181 13.21 -38.38 -4.87
CA ILE A 181 14.12 -38.30 -6.01
C ILE A 181 15.29 -39.25 -5.71
N GLN A 182 15.54 -40.22 -6.59
CA GLN A 182 16.62 -41.21 -6.42
C GLN A 182 16.58 -41.95 -5.08
N GLY A 183 15.38 -42.22 -4.54
CA GLY A 183 15.19 -42.88 -3.24
C GLY A 183 15.34 -41.97 -2.02
N GLU A 184 15.75 -40.71 -2.18
CA GLU A 184 15.69 -39.71 -1.11
C GLU A 184 14.34 -39.01 -1.09
N GLY A 185 13.73 -38.85 0.09
CA GLY A 185 12.46 -38.12 0.26
C GLY A 185 12.59 -36.64 0.58
N LYS A 186 11.44 -35.98 0.80
CA LYS A 186 11.30 -34.56 1.20
C LYS A 186 11.55 -33.55 0.08
N TYR A 187 11.05 -33.86 -1.11
CA TYR A 187 11.07 -32.97 -2.26
C TYR A 187 9.68 -32.39 -2.53
N LEU A 188 9.59 -31.07 -2.77
CA LEU A 188 8.44 -30.51 -3.49
C LEU A 188 8.62 -30.92 -4.95
N GLY A 189 8.09 -32.10 -5.27
CA GLY A 189 8.25 -32.79 -6.55
C GLY A 189 8.89 -34.16 -6.38
N GLY A 190 9.10 -34.85 -7.50
CA GLY A 190 9.57 -36.24 -7.51
C GLY A 190 8.43 -37.25 -7.36
N ASP A 191 8.80 -38.52 -7.30
CA ASP A 191 7.84 -39.62 -7.37
C ASP A 191 6.89 -39.58 -6.18
N ASN A 192 5.59 -39.78 -6.45
CA ASN A 192 4.51 -39.78 -5.48
C ASN A 192 4.26 -38.46 -4.71
N ALA A 193 4.89 -37.35 -5.10
CA ALA A 193 4.59 -36.05 -4.52
C ALA A 193 3.11 -35.68 -4.75
N LYS A 194 2.46 -35.14 -3.72
CA LYS A 194 1.13 -34.52 -3.82
C LYS A 194 1.24 -33.11 -3.29
N LEU A 195 1.18 -32.15 -4.19
CA LEU A 195 1.43 -30.73 -3.93
C LEU A 195 0.16 -29.91 -4.15
N ALA A 196 0.13 -28.72 -3.55
CA ALA A 196 -0.92 -27.74 -3.82
C ALA A 196 -0.69 -27.10 -5.20
N ASN A 197 -1.78 -26.92 -5.94
CA ASN A 197 -1.78 -26.05 -7.11
C ASN A 197 -1.97 -24.61 -6.64
N VAL A 198 -1.15 -23.68 -7.13
CA VAL A 198 -1.15 -22.31 -6.66
C VAL A 198 -1.44 -21.37 -7.83
N THR A 199 -2.33 -20.42 -7.59
CA THR A 199 -2.66 -19.33 -8.53
C THR A 199 -2.33 -18.01 -7.86
N LEU A 200 -1.58 -17.16 -8.56
CA LEU A 200 -1.32 -15.79 -8.16
C LEU A 200 -2.15 -14.86 -9.04
N PHE A 201 -3.01 -14.08 -8.40
CA PHE A 201 -3.65 -12.90 -8.95
C PHE A 201 -2.76 -11.71 -8.59
N GLY A 202 -2.03 -11.18 -9.57
CA GLY A 202 -1.00 -10.17 -9.37
C GLY A 202 -1.53 -8.73 -9.41
N PRO A 203 -0.65 -7.76 -9.15
CA PRO A 203 -1.02 -6.35 -9.02
C PRO A 203 -1.25 -5.62 -10.35
N GLN A 204 -0.93 -6.22 -11.51
CA GLN A 204 -0.92 -5.52 -12.80
C GLN A 204 -2.22 -5.69 -13.61
N GLY A 205 -3.37 -5.84 -12.96
CA GLY A 205 -4.66 -5.92 -13.65
C GLY A 205 -5.33 -7.29 -13.62
N ALA A 206 -6.56 -7.32 -14.15
CA ALA A 206 -7.40 -8.52 -14.26
C ALA A 206 -6.75 -9.67 -15.04
N ASP A 207 -5.82 -9.35 -15.94
CA ASP A 207 -5.10 -10.33 -16.77
C ASP A 207 -3.77 -10.79 -16.14
N ASP A 208 -3.34 -10.20 -15.01
CA ASP A 208 -2.11 -10.59 -14.30
C ASP A 208 -2.33 -11.85 -13.45
N VAL A 209 -2.78 -12.92 -14.09
CA VAL A 209 -3.08 -14.19 -13.44
C VAL A 209 -2.02 -15.22 -13.80
N THR A 210 -1.24 -15.64 -12.82
CA THR A 210 -0.21 -16.68 -12.96
C THR A 210 -0.72 -17.99 -12.36
N THR A 211 -0.92 -18.99 -13.21
CA THR A 211 -1.33 -20.35 -12.81
C THR A 211 -0.17 -21.34 -12.92
N GLY A 212 -0.35 -22.55 -12.40
CA GLY A 212 0.65 -23.63 -12.51
C GLY A 212 1.85 -23.47 -11.58
N LEU A 213 1.73 -22.65 -10.54
CA LEU A 213 2.70 -22.58 -9.45
C LEU A 213 2.50 -23.80 -8.54
N HIS A 214 3.57 -24.35 -7.99
CA HIS A 214 3.47 -25.47 -7.06
C HIS A 214 3.83 -25.04 -5.64
N GLY A 215 2.97 -25.45 -4.70
CA GLY A 215 3.14 -25.15 -3.30
C GLY A 215 2.90 -26.32 -2.38
N PHE A 216 3.02 -26.05 -1.09
CA PHE A 216 2.71 -26.99 -0.03
C PHE A 216 2.08 -26.21 1.12
N THR A 217 0.89 -26.62 1.53
CA THR A 217 0.07 -25.96 2.56
C THR A 217 0.12 -26.71 3.88
N MET A 218 0.50 -27.97 3.86
CA MET A 218 0.68 -28.78 5.06
C MET A 218 2.06 -28.53 5.68
N THR A 219 2.40 -29.28 6.73
CA THR A 219 3.71 -29.20 7.36
C THR A 219 4.53 -30.45 7.12
N SER A 220 5.84 -30.35 7.29
CA SER A 220 6.75 -31.48 7.06
C SER A 220 6.48 -32.70 7.94
N ASP A 221 5.85 -32.48 9.09
CA ASP A 221 5.20 -33.50 9.90
C ASP A 221 3.92 -32.87 10.47
N TYR A 222 2.77 -33.25 9.92
CA TYR A 222 1.48 -32.70 10.34
C TYR A 222 1.13 -33.07 11.78
N LYS A 223 1.47 -34.29 12.23
CA LYS A 223 1.17 -34.74 13.59
C LYS A 223 1.96 -33.95 14.63
N LYS A 224 3.22 -33.61 14.30
CA LYS A 224 4.11 -32.89 15.20
C LYS A 224 3.89 -31.38 15.18
N TYR A 225 3.70 -30.80 14.00
CA TYR A 225 3.72 -29.36 13.84
C TYR A 225 2.31 -28.77 13.67
N GLY A 226 1.38 -29.50 13.07
CA GLY A 226 0.06 -28.99 12.65
C GLY A 226 0.16 -27.93 11.55
N ALA A 227 -0.91 -27.72 10.80
CA ALA A 227 -1.00 -26.70 9.76
C ALA A 227 -1.81 -25.48 10.23
N ILE A 228 -1.73 -24.37 9.49
CA ILE A 228 -2.66 -23.23 9.66
C ILE A 228 -4.02 -23.57 9.05
N ASP A 229 -5.07 -22.94 9.56
CA ASP A 229 -6.44 -23.17 9.11
C ASP A 229 -6.69 -22.69 7.66
N ASP A 230 -7.72 -23.27 7.04
CA ASP A 230 -8.20 -22.86 5.72
C ASP A 230 -8.84 -21.46 5.81
N GLY A 231 -8.97 -20.78 4.67
CA GLY A 231 -9.60 -19.47 4.57
C GLY A 231 -8.70 -18.40 3.98
N ILE A 232 -9.14 -17.15 4.10
CA ILE A 232 -8.49 -15.97 3.53
C ILE A 232 -7.78 -15.20 4.65
N TRP A 233 -6.47 -15.14 4.56
CA TRP A 233 -5.58 -14.49 5.51
C TRP A 233 -4.96 -13.23 4.91
N PRO A 234 -4.96 -12.10 5.62
CA PRO A 234 -4.16 -10.95 5.20
C PRO A 234 -2.68 -11.34 5.21
N ALA A 235 -1.92 -10.83 4.26
CA ALA A 235 -0.49 -11.04 4.15
C ALA A 235 0.22 -9.74 3.76
N ASN A 236 1.50 -9.66 4.07
CA ASN A 236 2.26 -8.45 3.88
C ASN A 236 3.75 -8.72 3.62
N TYR A 237 4.39 -7.74 3.00
CA TYR A 237 5.83 -7.63 2.98
C TYR A 237 6.33 -7.20 4.37
N ASP A 238 7.41 -7.82 4.81
CA ASP A 238 8.05 -7.53 6.09
C ASP A 238 9.54 -7.30 5.87
N SER A 239 9.97 -6.05 6.05
CA SER A 239 11.36 -5.62 5.86
C SER A 239 12.36 -6.39 6.73
N ARG A 240 11.96 -6.85 7.92
CA ARG A 240 12.83 -7.66 8.79
C ARG A 240 13.06 -9.06 8.23
N GLY A 241 12.06 -9.59 7.52
CA GLY A 241 12.09 -10.92 6.94
C GLY A 241 12.25 -12.07 7.95
N LYS A 242 12.29 -13.27 7.41
CA LYS A 242 12.44 -14.53 8.15
C LYS A 242 13.91 -14.76 8.49
N SER A 243 14.18 -15.11 9.75
CA SER A 243 15.49 -15.56 10.20
C SER A 243 15.79 -17.01 9.77
N GLY A 244 17.07 -17.42 9.83
CA GLY A 244 17.50 -18.77 9.45
C GLY A 244 17.99 -18.90 8.00
N LYS A 245 18.14 -20.15 7.55
CA LYS A 245 18.77 -20.50 6.25
C LYS A 245 17.92 -20.13 5.04
N ILE A 246 16.60 -20.25 5.17
CA ILE A 246 15.66 -19.89 4.10
C ILE A 246 15.10 -18.51 4.42
N LYS A 247 15.43 -17.54 3.58
CA LYS A 247 14.99 -16.16 3.70
C LYS A 247 13.64 -15.99 2.99
N SER A 248 12.79 -15.14 3.57
CA SER A 248 11.56 -14.65 2.93
C SER A 248 11.12 -13.38 3.64
N HIS A 249 10.52 -12.46 2.90
CA HIS A 249 9.91 -11.25 3.43
C HIS A 249 8.38 -11.34 3.50
N TRP A 250 7.79 -12.46 3.04
CA TRP A 250 6.34 -12.60 2.93
C TRP A 250 5.77 -13.30 4.15
N THR A 251 5.01 -12.56 4.95
CA THR A 251 4.38 -13.08 6.16
C THR A 251 2.87 -12.96 6.07
N LEU A 252 2.17 -13.91 6.69
CA LEU A 252 0.74 -13.80 6.92
C LEU A 252 0.51 -13.04 8.23
N ASN A 253 -0.60 -12.31 8.25
CA ASN A 253 -1.18 -11.59 9.38
C ASN A 253 -0.17 -10.73 10.17
N CYS A 254 0.80 -10.09 9.52
CA CYS A 254 1.86 -9.33 10.20
C CYS A 254 2.62 -10.14 11.27
N ARG A 255 2.82 -11.45 11.05
CA ARG A 255 3.34 -12.45 12.01
C ARG A 255 2.42 -12.73 13.21
N GLY A 256 1.21 -12.21 13.20
CA GLY A 256 0.19 -12.37 14.22
C GLY A 256 -0.37 -13.79 14.30
N LEU A 257 -1.41 -13.94 15.11
CA LEU A 257 -2.04 -15.24 15.37
C LEU A 257 -2.85 -15.71 14.17
N ILE A 258 -2.71 -16.99 13.84
CA ILE A 258 -3.50 -17.70 12.84
C ILE A 258 -3.99 -19.01 13.49
N PRO A 259 -5.28 -19.31 13.44
CA PRO A 259 -5.82 -20.59 13.89
C PRO A 259 -5.11 -21.77 13.25
N THR A 260 -5.06 -22.84 14.02
CA THR A 260 -4.59 -24.15 13.57
C THR A 260 -5.70 -24.85 12.79
N TYR A 261 -5.30 -25.61 11.78
CA TYR A 261 -6.22 -26.45 11.02
C TYR A 261 -6.97 -27.45 11.90
N ASP A 262 -8.27 -27.62 11.66
CA ASP A 262 -9.20 -28.41 12.47
C ASP A 262 -9.24 -27.96 13.97
N TYR A 263 -8.81 -26.73 14.29
CA TYR A 263 -8.68 -26.22 15.66
C TYR A 263 -7.84 -27.14 16.58
N ARG A 264 -6.87 -27.87 16.02
CA ARG A 264 -6.03 -28.79 16.79
C ARG A 264 -4.96 -28.04 17.60
N PRO A 265 -4.69 -28.44 18.86
CA PRO A 265 -3.62 -27.84 19.63
C PRO A 265 -2.28 -27.80 18.88
N ASN A 266 -1.63 -26.64 18.87
CA ASN A 266 -0.31 -26.42 18.31
C ASN A 266 0.73 -27.12 19.19
N MET A 267 1.07 -28.36 18.84
CA MET A 267 2.04 -29.16 19.57
C MET A 267 3.48 -28.94 19.13
N SER A 268 3.73 -27.95 18.26
CA SER A 268 5.08 -27.66 17.78
C SER A 268 6.03 -27.38 18.95
N PRO A 269 7.22 -28.00 18.99
CA PRO A 269 8.22 -27.73 20.02
C PRO A 269 8.75 -26.29 19.96
N TYR A 270 8.52 -25.59 18.85
CA TYR A 270 8.95 -24.22 18.61
C TYR A 270 7.83 -23.19 18.85
N ALA A 271 6.66 -23.61 19.34
CA ALA A 271 5.51 -22.73 19.54
C ALA A 271 5.65 -21.75 20.71
N GLY A 272 6.65 -21.93 21.59
CA GLY A 272 6.81 -21.12 22.79
C GLY A 272 5.54 -21.12 23.63
N ASN A 273 5.04 -19.93 23.98
CA ASN A 273 3.82 -19.74 24.77
C ASN A 273 2.54 -20.17 24.04
N LEU A 274 2.59 -20.40 22.72
CA LEU A 274 1.44 -20.89 21.95
C LEU A 274 1.34 -22.42 21.96
N LYS A 275 2.28 -23.14 22.58
CA LYS A 275 2.23 -24.59 22.66
C LYS A 275 0.96 -25.04 23.40
N GLY A 276 0.19 -25.94 22.79
CA GLY A 276 -1.08 -26.43 23.33
C GLY A 276 -2.29 -25.53 23.06
N THR A 277 -2.09 -24.33 22.50
CA THR A 277 -3.18 -23.45 22.07
C THR A 277 -3.65 -23.80 20.65
N MET A 278 -4.82 -23.31 20.23
CA MET A 278 -5.33 -23.50 18.86
C MET A 278 -4.74 -22.51 17.86
N TYR A 279 -3.62 -21.84 18.17
CA TYR A 279 -3.04 -20.78 17.36
C TYR A 279 -1.56 -21.01 17.03
N LYS A 280 -1.16 -20.47 15.88
CA LYS A 280 0.21 -20.32 15.40
C LYS A 280 0.51 -18.86 15.13
N ASN A 281 1.78 -18.51 15.06
CA ASN A 281 2.24 -17.18 14.67
C ASN A 281 3.49 -17.27 13.79
N GLY A 282 3.96 -16.13 13.27
CA GLY A 282 5.18 -16.08 12.46
C GLY A 282 5.12 -16.99 11.23
N ILE A 283 3.98 -17.00 10.55
CA ILE A 283 3.74 -17.81 9.36
C ILE A 283 4.21 -17.05 8.13
N PHE A 284 5.12 -17.67 7.38
CA PHE A 284 5.68 -17.10 6.16
C PHE A 284 5.29 -17.92 4.94
N ILE A 285 5.39 -17.30 3.77
CA ILE A 285 5.50 -18.00 2.49
C ILE A 285 6.99 -18.02 2.14
N HIS A 286 7.58 -19.19 1.89
CA HIS A 286 9.00 -19.23 1.53
C HIS A 286 9.33 -20.39 0.59
N SER A 287 10.49 -20.29 -0.07
CA SER A 287 10.95 -21.33 -0.98
C SER A 287 11.43 -22.58 -0.25
N THR A 288 11.55 -23.65 -1.02
CA THR A 288 12.41 -24.80 -0.73
C THR A 288 13.90 -24.47 -0.87
N LEU A 289 14.77 -25.40 -0.45
CA LEU A 289 16.21 -25.25 -0.65
C LEU A 289 16.58 -25.42 -2.13
N TYR A 290 17.33 -24.45 -2.66
CA TYR A 290 18.02 -24.55 -3.95
C TYR A 290 19.13 -25.62 -3.90
N PRO A 291 19.41 -26.34 -5.00
CA PRO A 291 18.70 -26.34 -6.30
C PRO A 291 17.53 -27.32 -6.42
N ASN A 292 17.37 -28.24 -5.47
CA ASN A 292 16.61 -29.47 -5.74
C ASN A 292 15.18 -29.46 -5.20
N ASN A 293 14.60 -28.31 -4.84
CA ASN A 293 13.30 -28.25 -4.17
C ASN A 293 13.20 -29.11 -2.88
N ARG A 294 14.33 -29.29 -2.19
CA ARG A 294 14.39 -30.10 -0.98
C ARG A 294 13.87 -29.32 0.23
N VAL A 295 13.11 -30.01 1.08
CA VAL A 295 12.65 -29.53 2.38
C VAL A 295 13.60 -30.07 3.44
N GLY A 296 14.33 -29.18 4.12
CA GLY A 296 15.23 -29.56 5.21
C GLY A 296 14.49 -30.18 6.41
N ALA A 297 15.22 -30.83 7.31
CA ALA A 297 14.63 -31.61 8.42
C ALA A 297 13.69 -30.82 9.35
N THR A 298 13.89 -29.50 9.47
CA THR A 298 13.05 -28.57 10.24
C THR A 298 12.36 -27.52 9.36
N THR A 299 12.32 -27.73 8.05
CA THR A 299 11.72 -26.79 7.09
C THR A 299 10.21 -27.04 7.01
N SER A 300 9.42 -25.95 6.93
CA SER A 300 7.93 -25.96 6.97
C SER A 300 7.33 -26.63 8.21
N THR A 301 7.54 -26.03 9.38
CA THR A 301 6.87 -26.39 10.64
C THR A 301 5.52 -25.65 10.82
N GLY A 302 4.99 -25.06 9.75
CA GLY A 302 3.76 -24.27 9.76
C GLY A 302 3.66 -23.23 8.65
N CYS A 303 4.79 -22.90 8.01
CA CYS A 303 4.85 -21.96 6.88
C CYS A 303 4.33 -22.59 5.58
N LEU A 304 3.73 -21.76 4.73
CA LEU A 304 3.38 -22.13 3.37
C LEU A 304 4.64 -22.18 2.51
N LEU A 305 4.72 -23.16 1.62
CA LEU A 305 5.86 -23.30 0.72
C LEU A 305 5.45 -23.05 -0.72
N LEU A 306 6.38 -22.47 -1.46
CA LEU A 306 6.45 -22.57 -2.91
C LEU A 306 7.71 -23.33 -3.28
N ASP A 307 7.68 -24.07 -4.39
CA ASP A 307 8.92 -24.59 -4.95
C ASP A 307 9.85 -23.43 -5.37
N TRP A 308 11.13 -23.73 -5.66
CA TRP A 308 12.11 -22.68 -5.90
C TRP A 308 11.73 -21.76 -7.07
N ASN A 309 11.27 -22.33 -8.19
CA ASN A 309 10.93 -21.59 -9.40
C ASN A 309 9.65 -20.79 -9.19
N SER A 310 8.64 -21.39 -8.60
CA SER A 310 7.38 -20.74 -8.23
C SER A 310 7.61 -19.57 -7.29
N MET A 311 8.55 -19.69 -6.35
CA MET A 311 8.94 -18.58 -5.47
C MET A 311 9.64 -17.45 -6.25
N GLN A 312 10.49 -17.75 -7.23
CA GLN A 312 11.12 -16.70 -8.05
C GLN A 312 10.05 -15.93 -8.84
N THR A 313 9.16 -16.64 -9.52
CA THR A 313 8.03 -16.05 -10.24
C THR A 313 7.17 -15.19 -9.32
N PHE A 314 6.82 -15.71 -8.14
CA PHE A 314 6.07 -14.98 -7.12
C PHE A 314 6.79 -13.70 -6.69
N ASN A 315 8.09 -13.76 -6.36
CA ASN A 315 8.86 -12.58 -5.95
C ASN A 315 8.94 -11.52 -7.06
N THR A 316 9.11 -11.94 -8.32
CA THR A 316 9.16 -11.01 -9.47
C THR A 316 7.82 -10.32 -9.68
N LYS A 317 6.71 -11.06 -9.64
CA LYS A 317 5.36 -10.52 -9.82
C LYS A 317 4.92 -9.62 -8.67
N MET A 318 5.35 -9.93 -7.45
CA MET A 318 5.00 -9.19 -6.23
C MET A 318 5.94 -8.02 -5.93
N PHE A 319 6.79 -7.61 -6.87
CA PHE A 319 7.71 -6.50 -6.64
C PHE A 319 6.93 -5.21 -6.33
N GLY A 320 7.24 -4.58 -5.19
CA GLY A 320 6.57 -3.35 -4.73
C GLY A 320 5.35 -3.57 -3.84
N VAL A 321 4.69 -4.73 -3.93
CA VAL A 321 3.47 -5.04 -3.16
C VAL A 321 3.76 -5.06 -1.66
N GLN A 322 2.99 -4.30 -0.87
CA GLN A 322 3.12 -4.25 0.58
C GLN A 322 2.07 -5.09 1.31
N HIS A 323 0.85 -5.14 0.77
CA HIS A 323 -0.29 -5.82 1.37
C HIS A 323 -1.04 -6.61 0.31
N PHE A 324 -1.42 -7.85 0.66
CA PHE A 324 -2.11 -8.77 -0.24
C PHE A 324 -2.88 -9.80 0.58
N SER A 325 -3.67 -10.64 -0.09
CA SER A 325 -4.37 -11.74 0.56
C SER A 325 -3.79 -13.10 0.19
N VAL A 326 -3.86 -14.04 1.11
CA VAL A 326 -3.53 -15.45 0.87
C VAL A 326 -4.76 -16.28 1.18
N GLN A 327 -5.22 -17.06 0.20
CA GLN A 327 -6.32 -17.99 0.40
C GLN A 327 -5.77 -19.42 0.44
N VAL A 328 -6.18 -20.18 1.45
CA VAL A 328 -5.83 -21.60 1.59
C VAL A 328 -7.12 -22.41 1.56
N ILE A 329 -7.19 -23.36 0.63
CA ILE A 329 -8.32 -24.26 0.46
C ILE A 329 -7.76 -25.67 0.39
N ARG A 330 -8.20 -26.58 1.26
CA ARG A 330 -7.75 -27.98 1.24
C ARG A 330 -8.92 -28.94 1.05
N HIS A 331 -8.81 -29.77 0.01
CA HIS A 331 -9.76 -30.83 -0.29
C HIS A 331 -9.41 -32.14 0.42
#